data_AF-X0UBJ5-F1
#
_entry.id   AF-X0UBJ5-F1
#
_cell.length_a   1.000
_cell.length_b   1.000
_cell.length_c   1.000
_cell.angle_alpha   90.00
_cell.angle_beta   90.00
_cell.angle_gamma   90.00
#
_symmetry.space_group_name_H-M   'P 1'
#
loop_
_entity.id
_entity.type
_entity.pdbx_description
1 polymer ?
#
loop_
_entity_poly.entity_id
_entity_poly.type
_entity_poly.pdbx_seq_one_letter_code
_entity_poly.pdbx_strand_id
1 'polypeptide(L)'
;EEVDGTPAYKLRVTKANGDVVDLFLDQEYYIEFKADTKREVQGSEVEISTVFGDYKEVDGILFAHSMEVSFAGNPAGQVITINTIELNVEIDDDRFAMPEPKATEEEAGE
;
A
#
# COMPACT_ATOMS: atom_id res chain seq x y z
N GLU A 1 17.88 8.22 -11.03
CA GLU A 1 18.92 7.29 -10.52
C GLU A 1 18.56 5.88 -10.96
N GLU A 2 19.45 4.90 -10.84
CA GLU A 2 19.10 3.49 -11.06
C GLU A 2 18.81 2.86 -9.69
N VAL A 3 17.64 2.24 -9.52
CA VAL A 3 17.22 1.58 -8.28
C VAL A 3 16.77 0.18 -8.63
N ASP A 4 17.35 -0.83 -7.97
CA ASP A 4 17.04 -2.24 -8.20
C ASP A 4 17.09 -2.65 -9.69
N GLY A 5 18.05 -2.08 -10.44
CA GLY A 5 18.26 -2.31 -11.87
C GLY A 5 17.30 -1.55 -12.80
N THR A 6 16.45 -0.67 -12.26
CA THR A 6 15.46 0.11 -13.01
C THR A 6 15.83 1.60 -13.01
N PRO A 7 15.97 2.26 -14.18
CA PRO A 7 16.08 3.72 -14.25
C PRO A 7 14.82 4.37 -13.70
N ALA A 8 14.99 5.20 -12.66
CA ALA A 8 13.90 5.71 -11.86
C ALA A 8 13.99 7.21 -11.55
N TYR A 9 12.83 7.84 -11.39
CA TYR A 9 12.66 9.11 -10.69
C TYR A 9 12.42 8.84 -9.21
N LYS A 10 13.14 9.53 -8.34
CA LYS A 10 12.90 9.52 -6.91
C LYS A 10 12.15 10.79 -6.50
N LEU A 11 10.95 10.62 -5.95
CA LEU A 11 10.11 11.71 -5.47
C LEU A 11 9.97 11.61 -3.95
N ARG A 12 10.41 12.64 -3.24
CA ARG A 12 10.15 12.76 -1.81
C ARG A 12 8.84 13.51 -1.58
N VAL A 13 7.86 12.81 -1.04
CA VAL A 13 6.50 13.32 -0.79
C VAL A 13 6.27 13.46 0.71
N THR A 14 6.03 14.69 1.17
CA THR A 14 5.56 14.95 2.53
C THR A 14 4.04 15.04 2.51
N LYS A 15 3.36 14.12 3.20
CA LYS A 15 1.91 14.06 3.31
C LYS A 15 1.40 15.13 4.28
N ALA A 16 0.11 15.47 4.17
CA ALA A 16 -0.53 16.49 5.02
C ALA A 16 -0.48 16.15 6.53
N ASN A 17 -0.39 14.86 6.88
CA ASN A 17 -0.24 14.39 8.25
C ASN A 17 1.22 14.44 8.77
N GLY A 18 2.18 14.85 7.93
CA GLY A 18 3.60 14.92 8.28
C GLY A 18 4.43 13.70 7.88
N ASP A 19 3.80 12.59 7.46
CA ASP A 19 4.53 11.40 7.01
C ASP A 19 5.34 11.71 5.75
N VAL A 20 6.54 11.15 5.66
CA VAL A 20 7.40 11.27 4.47
C VAL A 20 7.47 9.93 3.75
N VAL A 21 7.22 9.96 2.44
CA VAL A 21 7.33 8.81 1.54
C VAL A 21 8.30 9.16 0.41
N ASP A 22 9.29 8.32 0.19
CA ASP A 22 10.11 8.32 -1.02
C ASP A 22 9.47 7.36 -2.04
N LEU A 23 8.90 7.90 -3.12
CA LEU A 23 8.35 7.13 -4.23
C LEU A 23 9.40 6.98 -5.33
N PHE A 24 9.48 5.78 -5.91
CA PHE A 24 10.34 5.48 -7.04
C PHE A 24 9.48 5.12 -8.24
N LEU A 25 9.50 5.98 -9.25
CA LEU A 25 8.76 5.81 -10.48
C LEU A 25 9.71 5.38 -11.59
N ASP A 26 9.33 4.41 -12.41
CA ASP A 26 10.12 4.07 -13.60
C ASP A 26 10.12 5.24 -14.61
N GLN A 27 11.16 5.35 -15.44
CA GLN A 27 11.28 6.47 -16.38
C GLN A 27 10.54 6.27 -17.72
N GLU A 28 10.03 5.07 -18.00
CA GLU A 28 9.41 4.73 -19.28
C GLU A 28 7.88 4.87 -19.22
N TYR A 29 7.27 4.28 -18.19
CA TYR A 29 5.82 4.21 -17.97
C TYR A 29 5.34 5.15 -16.85
N TYR A 30 6.25 5.73 -16.07
CA TYR A 30 5.97 6.62 -14.95
C TYR A 30 5.10 5.97 -13.86
N ILE A 31 5.23 4.66 -13.68
CA ILE A 31 4.55 3.89 -12.64
C ILE A 31 5.45 3.67 -11.43
N GLU A 32 4.85 3.62 -10.26
CA GLU A 32 5.53 3.34 -9.00
C GLU A 32 5.99 1.89 -8.96
N PHE A 33 7.26 1.60 -8.70
CA PHE A 33 7.71 0.21 -8.49
C PHE A 33 8.26 -0.01 -7.09
N LYS A 34 8.51 1.08 -6.34
CA LYS A 34 8.94 1.03 -4.95
C LYS A 34 8.50 2.27 -4.18
N ALA A 35 8.21 2.09 -2.90
CA ALA A 35 8.01 3.17 -1.95
C ALA A 35 8.69 2.86 -0.62
N ASP A 36 9.46 3.81 -0.13
CA ASP A 36 10.05 3.77 1.21
C ASP A 36 9.36 4.81 2.09
N THR A 37 8.75 4.38 3.17
CA THR A 37 8.05 5.25 4.13
C THR A 37 8.74 5.18 5.48
N LYS A 38 8.93 6.34 6.11
CA LYS A 38 9.33 6.43 7.52
C LYS A 38 8.13 6.89 8.34
N ARG A 39 7.72 6.07 9.33
CA ARG A 39 6.64 6.41 10.26
C ARG A 39 7.07 6.24 11.70
N GLU A 40 6.54 7.08 12.57
CA GLU A 40 6.61 6.85 14.01
C GLU A 40 5.47 5.88 14.40
N VAL A 41 5.84 4.71 14.93
CA VAL A 41 4.91 3.71 15.45
C VAL A 41 5.25 3.51 16.93
N GLN A 42 4.31 3.84 17.82
CA GLN A 42 4.47 3.70 19.27
C GLN A 42 5.77 4.37 19.82
N GLY A 43 6.12 5.55 19.28
CA GLY A 43 7.33 6.28 19.67
C GLY A 43 8.64 5.74 19.10
N SER A 44 8.60 4.73 18.22
CA SER A 44 9.76 4.22 17.48
C SER A 44 9.66 4.54 15.99
N GLU A 45 10.75 4.99 15.37
CA GLU A 45 10.82 5.15 13.92
C GLU A 45 10.89 3.76 13.25
N VAL A 46 9.94 3.47 12.37
CA VAL A 46 9.92 2.26 11.56
C VAL A 46 10.01 2.66 10.10
N GLU A 47 10.96 2.05 9.40
CA GLU A 47 11.08 2.13 7.95
C GLU A 47 10.31 0.98 7.30
N ILE A 48 9.45 1.32 6.35
CA ILE A 48 8.61 0.37 5.61
C ILE A 48 8.97 0.53 4.14
N SER A 49 9.38 -0.56 3.50
CA SER A 49 9.64 -0.58 2.06
C SER A 49 8.58 -1.45 1.39
N THR A 50 7.94 -0.92 0.35
CA THR A 50 6.97 -1.64 -0.48
C THR A 50 7.52 -1.74 -1.89
N VAL A 51 7.56 -2.94 -2.45
CA VAL A 51 7.91 -3.18 -3.86
C VAL A 51 6.64 -3.59 -4.60
N PHE A 52 6.39 -2.96 -5.74
CA PHE A 52 5.23 -3.20 -6.60
C PHE A 52 5.69 -3.91 -7.88
N GLY A 53 4.89 -4.87 -8.33
CA GLY A 53 5.23 -5.64 -9.51
C GLY A 53 4.03 -6.28 -10.18
N ASP A 54 4.35 -7.13 -11.17
CA ASP A 54 3.37 -7.83 -12.01
C ASP A 54 2.33 -6.85 -12.59
N TYR A 55 2.82 -5.73 -13.14
CA TYR A 55 1.95 -4.70 -13.70
C TYR A 55 1.18 -5.23 -14.90
N LYS A 56 -0.14 -5.08 -14.88
CA LYS A 56 -1.04 -5.48 -15.95
C LYS A 56 -2.00 -4.36 -16.29
N GLU A 57 -2.35 -4.28 -17.56
CA GLU A 57 -3.36 -3.35 -18.03
C GLU A 57 -4.75 -3.89 -17.66
N VAL A 58 -5.55 -3.03 -17.02
CA VAL A 58 -6.97 -3.25 -16.72
C VAL A 58 -7.71 -2.01 -17.21
N ASP A 59 -8.55 -2.19 -18.23
CA ASP A 59 -9.28 -1.12 -18.92
C ASP A 59 -8.42 0.11 -19.29
N GLY A 60 -7.21 -0.13 -19.80
CA GLY A 60 -6.28 0.92 -20.25
C GLY A 60 -5.45 1.59 -19.15
N ILE A 61 -5.50 1.07 -17.91
CA ILE A 61 -4.70 1.56 -16.78
C ILE A 61 -3.79 0.42 -16.28
N LEU A 62 -2.51 0.72 -16.03
CA LEU A 62 -1.56 -0.23 -15.47
C LEU A 62 -1.73 -0.33 -13.95
N PHE A 63 -2.00 -1.52 -13.43
CA PHE A 63 -2.09 -1.81 -12.00
C PHE A 63 -1.08 -2.86 -11.57
N ALA A 64 -0.49 -2.71 -10.38
CA ALA A 64 0.33 -3.74 -9.76
C ALA A 64 -0.54 -4.94 -9.36
N HIS A 65 -0.16 -6.15 -9.75
CA HIS A 65 -0.77 -7.38 -9.24
C HIS A 65 0.05 -8.05 -8.14
N SER A 66 1.24 -7.54 -7.82
CA SER A 66 2.02 -7.96 -6.66
C SER A 66 2.48 -6.78 -5.82
N MET A 67 2.46 -6.98 -4.51
CA MET A 67 3.05 -6.05 -3.54
C MET A 67 3.82 -6.84 -2.48
N GLU A 68 5.06 -6.46 -2.24
CA GLU A 68 5.91 -7.00 -1.18
C GLU A 68 6.23 -5.90 -0.17
N VAL A 69 5.73 -6.03 1.05
CA VAL A 69 5.90 -5.05 2.13
C VAL A 69 6.90 -5.60 3.14
N SER A 70 7.99 -4.88 3.38
CA SER A 70 9.03 -5.23 4.36
C SER A 70 9.16 -4.14 5.43
N PHE A 71 9.51 -4.55 6.66
CA PHE A 71 9.66 -3.66 7.81
C PHE A 71 11.11 -3.70 8.30
N ALA A 72 11.75 -2.54 8.45
CA ALA A 72 13.11 -2.39 8.95
C ALA A 72 14.15 -3.33 8.30
N GLY A 73 14.01 -3.60 6.99
CA GLY A 73 14.88 -4.50 6.24
C GLY A 73 14.72 -6.00 6.57
N ASN A 74 13.70 -6.37 7.36
CA ASN A 74 13.41 -7.77 7.68
C ASN A 74 12.63 -8.42 6.50
N PRO A 75 13.14 -9.50 5.90
CA PRO A 75 12.49 -10.19 4.78
C PRO A 75 11.20 -10.93 5.18
N ALA A 76 10.86 -11.03 6.47
CA ALA A 76 9.58 -11.54 6.96
C ALA A 76 8.43 -10.52 6.73
N GLY A 77 8.31 -10.08 5.49
CA GLY A 77 7.32 -9.13 5.02
C GLY A 77 5.96 -9.75 4.69
N GLN A 78 5.01 -8.90 4.34
CA GLN A 78 3.74 -9.31 3.76
C GLN A 78 3.84 -9.34 2.24
N VAL A 79 3.47 -10.47 1.63
CA VAL A 79 3.31 -10.57 0.17
C VAL A 79 1.82 -10.58 -0.15
N ILE A 80 1.41 -9.72 -1.07
CA ILE A 80 0.04 -9.61 -1.57
C ILE A 80 0.04 -9.93 -3.06
N THR A 81 -0.80 -10.86 -3.48
CA THR A 81 -1.06 -11.17 -4.88
C THR A 81 -2.51 -10.84 -5.20
N ILE A 82 -2.71 -10.04 -6.24
CA ILE A 82 -4.03 -9.62 -6.70
C ILE A 82 -4.35 -10.43 -7.96
N ASN A 83 -5.38 -11.27 -7.88
CA ASN A 83 -5.75 -12.14 -9.00
C ASN A 83 -6.60 -11.40 -10.04
N THR A 84 -7.53 -10.58 -9.58
CA THR A 84 -8.52 -9.89 -10.41
C THR A 84 -8.69 -8.47 -9.94
N ILE A 85 -8.75 -7.55 -10.91
CA ILE A 85 -9.13 -6.15 -10.72
C ILE A 85 -10.27 -5.89 -11.70
N GLU A 86 -11.37 -5.34 -11.22
CA GLU A 86 -12.52 -4.94 -12.02
C GLU A 86 -12.80 -3.46 -11.75
N LEU A 87 -13.02 -2.68 -12.81
CA LEU A 87 -13.29 -1.25 -12.69
C LEU A 87 -14.78 -0.96 -12.86
N ASN A 88 -15.25 0.10 -12.21
CA ASN A 88 -16.63 0.59 -12.32
C ASN A 88 -17.72 -0.46 -12.01
N VAL A 89 -17.42 -1.44 -11.17
CA VAL A 89 -18.42 -2.40 -10.68
C VAL A 89 -19.41 -1.66 -9.77
N GLU A 90 -20.70 -1.96 -9.91
CA GLU A 90 -21.72 -1.44 -9.00
C GLU A 90 -21.50 -2.01 -7.58
N ILE A 91 -21.32 -1.12 -6.60
CA ILE A 91 -21.19 -1.47 -5.18
C ILE A 91 -22.25 -0.69 -4.42
N ASP A 92 -23.02 -1.41 -3.60
CA ASP A 92 -24.08 -0.82 -2.76
C ASP A 92 -23.47 0.12 -1.69
N ASP A 93 -24.06 1.30 -1.51
CA ASP A 93 -23.63 2.31 -0.54
C ASP A 93 -23.64 1.77 0.90
N ASP A 94 -24.53 0.81 1.21
CA ASP A 94 -24.62 0.18 2.53
C ASP A 94 -23.33 -0.58 2.89
N ARG A 95 -22.50 -0.95 1.92
CA ARG A 95 -21.18 -1.57 2.17
C ARG A 95 -20.19 -0.63 2.85
N PHE A 96 -20.44 0.68 2.78
CA PHE A 96 -19.64 1.73 3.41
C PHE A 96 -20.30 2.29 4.68
N ALA A 97 -21.49 1.82 5.04
CA ALA A 97 -22.11 2.14 6.31
C ALA A 97 -21.28 1.52 7.45
N MET A 98 -21.08 2.28 8.54
CA MET A 98 -20.45 1.71 9.73
C MET A 98 -21.33 0.56 10.25
N PRO A 99 -20.73 -0.60 10.59
CA PRO A 99 -21.49 -1.66 11.23
C PRO A 99 -22.04 -1.13 12.56
N GLU A 100 -23.25 -1.55 12.92
CA GLU A 100 -23.75 -1.28 14.27
C GLU A 100 -22.75 -1.85 15.28
N PRO A 101 -22.42 -1.11 16.35
CA PRO A 101 -21.57 -1.64 17.41
C PRO A 101 -22.20 -2.94 17.88
N LYS A 102 -21.43 -4.03 17.83
CA LYS A 102 -21.86 -5.32 18.37
C LYS A 102 -22.32 -5.05 19.80
N ALA A 103 -23.59 -5.32 20.11
CA ALA A 103 -24.11 -5.20 21.46
C ALA A 103 -23.15 -5.95 22.39
N THR A 104 -22.55 -5.24 23.34
CA THR A 104 -21.83 -5.85 24.44
C THR A 104 -22.82 -6.79 25.11
N GLU A 105 -22.62 -8.10 24.99
CA GLU A 105 -23.16 -9.02 25.99
C GLU A 105 -22.50 -8.56 27.30
N GLU A 106 -23.26 -7.83 28.13
CA GLU A 106 -22.98 -7.78 29.56
C GLU A 106 -22.91 -9.25 29.98
N GLU A 107 -21.69 -9.72 30.30
CA GLU A 107 -21.54 -10.90 31.14
C GLU A 107 -22.31 -10.59 32.43
N ALA A 108 -23.54 -11.09 32.48
CA ALA A 108 -24.31 -11.21 33.70
C ALA A 108 -23.41 -11.94 34.69
N GLY A 109 -23.02 -11.22 35.75
CA GLY A 109 -22.11 -11.74 36.73
C GLY A 109 -22.61 -13.05 37.35
N GLU A 110 -21.65 -13.87 37.75
CA GLU A 110 -21.70 -14.67 38.96
C GLU A 110 -20.29 -14.82 39.54
#